data_AF-A0A381YC81-F1
#
_entry.id   AF-A0A381YC81-F1
#
_cell.length_a   1.000
_cell.length_b   1.000
_cell.length_c   1.000
_cell.angle_alpha   90.00
_cell.angle_beta   90.00
_cell.angle_gamma   90.00
#
_symmetry.space_group_name_H-M   'P 1'
#
loop_
_entity.id
_entity.type
_entity.pdbx_description
1 polymer ?
#
loop_
_entity_poly.entity_id
_entity_poly.type
_entity_poly.pdbx_seq_one_letter_code
_entity_poly.pdbx_strand_id
1 'polypeptide(L)' 'VLRGQRPDARVIEAVRGVTFDVAVGESVGVIGPNGSGKTSLLQATTGLLPLAGGQVLVRSIPAFLGVQA' A
#
# COMPACT_ATOMS: atom_id res chain seq x y z
N VAL A 1 22.36 -18.15 -26.96
CA VAL A 1 21.50 -18.54 -25.82
C VAL A 1 21.56 -17.43 -24.77
N LEU A 2 20.72 -16.39 -24.89
CA LEU A 2 20.70 -15.27 -23.93
C LEU A 2 19.45 -15.41 -23.05
N ARG A 3 19.52 -16.29 -22.05
CA ARG A 3 18.53 -16.32 -20.97
C ARG A 3 18.76 -15.05 -20.13
N GLY A 4 17.84 -14.09 -20.24
CA GLY A 4 17.91 -12.84 -19.51
C GLY A 4 18.07 -13.06 -18.02
N GLN A 5 19.24 -12.67 -17.49
CA GLN A 5 19.40 -12.40 -16.07
C GLN A 5 18.43 -11.28 -15.74
N ARG A 6 17.35 -11.60 -15.02
CA ARG A 6 16.55 -10.55 -14.38
C ARG A 6 17.47 -9.92 -13.33
N PRO A 7 17.71 -8.60 -13.36
CA PRO A 7 18.48 -7.96 -12.30
C PRO A 7 17.83 -8.29 -10.95
N ASP A 8 18.66 -8.48 -9.92
CA ASP A 8 18.18 -8.72 -8.56
C ASP A 8 17.11 -7.69 -8.20
N ALA A 9 15.98 -8.17 -7.68
CA ALA A 9 14.87 -7.30 -7.33
C ALA A 9 15.30 -6.35 -6.20
N ARG A 10 15.44 -5.06 -6.53
CA ARG A 10 15.73 -4.04 -5.53
C ARG A 10 14.47 -3.75 -4.72
N VAL A 11 14.53 -4.01 -3.41
CA VAL A 11 13.50 -3.58 -2.48
C VAL A 11 13.61 -2.06 -2.31
N ILE A 12 12.50 -1.36 -2.53
CA ILE A 12 12.40 0.10 -2.37
C ILE A 12 11.27 0.37 -1.38
N GLU A 13 11.55 1.21 -0.38
CA GLU A 13 10.54 1.70 0.55
C GLU A 13 9.66 2.75 -0.15
N ALA A 14 8.47 2.33 -0.59
CA ALA A 14 7.55 3.19 -1.35
C ALA A 14 6.93 4.31 -0.50
N VAL A 15 6.67 4.04 0.78
CA VAL A 15 6.06 4.97 1.75
C VAL A 15 6.70 4.77 3.12
N ARG A 16 6.90 5.87 3.85
CA ARG A 16 7.59 5.89 5.16
C ARG A 16 6.62 6.26 6.28
N GLY A 17 6.17 5.26 7.04
CA GLY A 17 5.46 5.47 8.32
C GLY A 17 4.23 6.39 8.25
N VAL A 18 3.40 6.26 7.21
CA VAL A 18 2.22 7.11 7.01
C VAL A 18 1.09 6.65 7.93
N THR A 19 0.44 7.59 8.62
CA THR A 19 -0.77 7.36 9.42
C THR A 19 -1.83 8.39 9.02
N PHE A 20 -3.06 7.92 8.81
CA PHE A 20 -4.22 8.75 8.52
C PHE A 20 -5.49 8.01 8.93
N ASP A 21 -6.55 8.76 9.18
CA ASP A 21 -7.90 8.26 9.43
C ASP A 21 -8.86 8.83 8.39
N VAL A 22 -9.91 8.08 8.05
CA VAL A 22 -10.97 8.52 7.15
C VAL A 22 -12.31 8.22 7.78
N ALA A 23 -13.15 9.24 7.92
CA ALA A 23 -14.46 9.10 8.52
C ALA A 23 -15.49 8.53 7.53
N VAL A 24 -16.58 7.97 8.07
CA VAL A 24 -17.72 7.54 7.24
C VAL A 24 -18.32 8.76 6.53
N GLY A 25 -18.43 8.68 5.20
CA GLY A 25 -18.94 9.78 4.37
C GLY A 25 -17.87 10.77 3.91
N GLU A 26 -16.62 10.63 4.37
CA GLU A 26 -15.50 11.44 3.92
C GLU A 26 -14.95 10.94 2.58
N SER A 27 -14.56 11.87 1.71
CA SER A 27 -13.86 11.57 0.46
C SER A 27 -12.43 12.11 0.54
N VAL A 28 -11.45 11.22 0.40
CA VAL A 28 -10.02 11.56 0.54
C VAL A 28 -9.28 11.25 -0.77
N GLY A 29 -8.40 12.17 -1.16
CA GLY A 29 -7.53 12.01 -2.33
C GLY A 29 -6.05 11.93 -1.93
N VAL A 30 -5.31 11.00 -2.54
CA VAL A 30 -3.85 10.89 -2.37
C VAL A 30 -3.16 11.54 -3.57
N ILE A 31 -2.44 12.63 -3.34
CA ILE A 31 -1.75 13.41 -4.38
C ILE A 31 -0.23 13.41 -4.17
N GLY A 32 0.53 13.67 -5.24
CA GLY A 32 1.99 13.76 -5.19
C GLY A 32 2.67 13.36 -6.51
N PRO A 33 4.00 13.58 -6.64
CA PRO A 33 4.76 13.29 -7.87
C PRO A 33 4.73 11.81 -8.30
N ASN A 34 5.07 11.54 -9.56
CA ASN A 34 5.24 10.17 -10.04
C ASN A 34 6.33 9.44 -9.23
N GLY A 35 6.07 8.18 -8.86
CA GLY A 35 6.99 7.38 -8.03
C GLY A 35 6.92 7.63 -6.53
N SER A 36 6.06 8.55 -6.04
CA SER A 36 5.96 8.86 -4.60
C SER A 36 5.25 7.79 -3.74
N GLY A 37 4.95 6.61 -4.28
CA GLY A 37 4.33 5.51 -3.54
C GLY A 37 2.80 5.54 -3.41
N LYS A 38 2.08 6.43 -4.10
CA LYS A 38 0.60 6.56 -4.02
C LYS A 38 -0.14 5.26 -4.32
N THR A 39 0.18 4.63 -5.46
CA THR A 39 -0.45 3.37 -5.86
C THR A 39 -0.14 2.26 -4.86
N SER A 40 1.11 2.19 -4.37
CA SER A 40 1.52 1.23 -3.35
C SER A 40 0.77 1.45 -2.04
N LEU A 41 0.59 2.70 -1.61
CA LEU A 41 -0.19 3.05 -0.42
C LEU A 41 -1.66 2.62 -0.58
N LEU A 42 -2.30 2.94 -1.71
CA LEU A 42 -3.69 2.56 -1.96
C LEU A 42 -3.85 1.04 -2.02
N GLN A 43 -2.98 0.33 -2.73
CA GLN A 43 -2.99 -1.14 -2.79
C GLN A 43 -2.76 -1.79 -1.43
N ALA A 44 -1.89 -1.22 -0.60
CA ALA A 44 -1.65 -1.67 0.77
C ALA A 44 -2.89 -1.49 1.66
N THR A 45 -3.54 -0.33 1.59
CA THR A 45 -4.76 -0.04 2.35
C THR A 45 -5.94 -0.91 1.90
N THR A 46 -6.04 -1.23 0.61
CA THR A 46 -7.05 -2.16 0.06
C THR A 46 -6.56 -3.62 0.04
N GLY A 47 -5.46 -3.93 0.76
CA GLY A 47 -4.83 -5.24 0.94
C GLY A 47 -4.41 -6.01 -0.31
N LEU A 48 -4.47 -5.39 -1.50
CA LEU A 48 -3.90 -5.93 -2.74
C LEU A 48 -2.37 -6.07 -2.67
N LEU A 49 -1.74 -5.34 -1.75
CA LEU A 49 -0.32 -5.44 -1.43
C LEU A 49 -0.17 -5.73 0.08
N PRO A 50 0.61 -6.74 0.50
CA PRO A 50 0.89 -6.97 1.90
C PRO A 50 1.55 -5.76 2.57
N LEU A 51 1.15 -5.46 3.80
CA LEU A 51 1.78 -4.41 4.59
C LEU A 51 3.22 -4.83 4.93
N ALA A 52 4.19 -3.95 4.64
CA ALA A 52 5.57 -4.14 5.12
C ALA A 52 5.69 -3.91 6.65
N GLY A 53 4.72 -3.21 7.23
CA GLY A 53 4.61 -2.94 8.67
C GLY A 53 3.35 -2.12 8.99
N GLY A 54 3.03 -1.97 10.27
CA GLY A 54 1.83 -1.26 10.72
C GLY A 54 0.55 -2.09 10.59
N GLN A 55 -0.59 -1.41 10.58
CA GLN A 55 -1.92 -2.03 10.51
C GLN A 55 -2.94 -1.10 9.85
N VAL A 56 -3.98 -1.70 9.27
CA VAL A 56 -5.18 -0.99 8.79
C VAL A 56 -6.34 -1.37 9.69
N LEU A 57 -7.08 -0.37 10.17
CA LEU A 57 -8.22 -0.56 11.06
C LEU A 57 -9.51 -0.15 10.35
N VAL A 58 -10.55 -0.96 10.43
CA VAL A 58 -11.91 -0.62 10.00
C VAL A 58 -12.81 -0.70 11.21
N ARG A 59 -13.46 0.42 11.58
CA ARG A 59 -14.25 0.52 12.82
C ARG A 59 -13.44 0.08 14.06
N SER A 60 -12.16 0.45 14.10
CA SER A 60 -11.18 0.09 15.13
C SER A 60 -10.84 -1.40 15.23
N ILE A 61 -11.20 -2.20 14.23
CA ILE A 61 -10.89 -3.62 14.14
C ILE A 61 -9.81 -3.81 13.07
N PRO A 62 -8.72 -4.55 13.34
CA PRO A 62 -7.73 -4.89 12.33
C PRO A 62 -8.38 -5.54 11.11
N ALA A 63 -8.10 -5.00 9.92
CA ALA A 63 -8.70 -5.44 8.69
C ALA A 63 -7.64 -5.64 7.61
N PHE A 64 -7.67 -6.80 6.97
CA PHE A 64 -7.07 -7.01 5.65
C PHE A 64 -8.20 -6.84 4.63
N LEU A 65 -8.50 -5.58 4.28
CA LEU A 65 -9.39 -5.29 3.17
C LEU A 65 -8.80 -6.01 1.95
N GLY A 66 -9.47 -6.99 1.33
CA GLY A 66 -9.12 -7.40 -0.04
C GLY A 66 -8.27 -8.65 -0.33
N VAL A 67 -7.96 -9.56 0.60
CA VAL A 67 -7.49 -10.93 0.24
C VAL A 67 -7.93 -11.99 1.25
N GLN A 68 -9.24 -12.10 1.49
CA GLN A 68 -9.94 -13.32 1.92
C GLN A 68 -11.40 -13.23 1.44
N ALA A 69 -11.63 -13.59 0.18
CA ALA A 69 -12.91 -14.00 -0.39
C ALA A 69 -12.63 -15.16 -1.35
#